data_AF-A0A9W2X1T2-F1
#
_entry.id   AF-A0A9W2X1T2-F1
#
_cell.length_a   1.000
_cell.length_b   1.000
_cell.length_c   1.000
_cell.angle_alpha   90.00
_cell.angle_beta   90.00
_cell.angle_gamma   90.00
#
_symmetry.space_group_name_H-M   'P 1'
#
loop_
_entity.id
_entity.type
_entity.pdbx_description
1 polymer ?
#
loop_
_entity_poly.entity_id
_entity_poly.type
_entity_poly.pdbx_seq_one_letter_code
_entity_poly.pdbx_strand_id
1 'polypeptide(L)'
;MASLVALSPPQDMESVAGTDDGASVLATSGKDFRVCCTSKRALTEMLELCVRLVQKLGDALPKEIWEPMLRDAQWTFESAVQENVSINGQAWQEASDNYFLDSDIKVLEDQFDEIIVDIATKCKQYPRKILEYVIKIIKAKQEILKQYYPVVHSLDLKYDPDPTKDCPQRKWYPLRPKRIGLHT
;
A
#
# COMPACT_ATOMS: atom_id res chain seq x y z
N MET A 1 -2.22 -16.47 28.21
CA MET A 1 -1.75 -15.16 28.70
C MET A 1 -1.86 -14.17 27.55
N ALA A 2 -2.92 -13.36 27.55
CA ALA A 2 -3.12 -12.32 26.55
C ALA A 2 -2.52 -11.02 27.10
N SER A 3 -1.51 -10.49 26.42
CA SER A 3 -0.84 -9.24 26.78
C SER A 3 -1.59 -8.07 26.14
N LEU A 4 -2.10 -7.18 26.99
CA LEU A 4 -2.78 -5.95 26.63
C LEU A 4 -1.69 -4.86 26.45
N VAL A 5 -1.45 -4.42 25.21
CA VAL A 5 -0.52 -3.31 24.96
C VAL A 5 -1.32 -2.01 24.90
N ALA A 6 -1.19 -1.23 25.96
CA ALA A 6 -1.66 0.15 26.05
C ALA A 6 -0.79 1.06 25.17
N LEU A 7 -1.43 1.88 24.34
CA LEU A 7 -0.78 2.96 23.60
C LEU A 7 -0.87 4.25 24.43
N SER A 8 0.27 4.76 24.87
CA SER A 8 0.42 6.10 25.46
C SER A 8 0.64 7.15 24.36
N PRO A 9 0.23 8.42 24.55
CA PRO A 9 0.51 9.52 23.62
C PRO A 9 1.89 10.13 23.89
N PRO A 10 2.57 10.75 22.90
CA PRO A 10 3.79 11.51 23.15
C PRO A 10 3.46 12.94 23.60
N GLN A 11 4.19 13.37 24.63
CA GLN A 11 4.15 14.70 25.23
C GLN A 11 4.93 15.74 24.41
N ASP A 12 4.47 16.97 24.60
CA ASP A 12 4.98 18.29 24.25
C ASP A 12 6.51 18.45 24.13
N MET A 13 6.94 19.14 23.07
CA MET A 13 8.19 19.91 23.04
C MET A 13 7.86 21.38 22.84
N GLU A 14 8.23 22.20 23.81
CA GLU A 14 8.12 23.66 23.78
C GLU A 14 9.52 24.30 23.64
N SER A 15 9.55 25.41 22.88
CA SER A 15 10.51 26.54 22.95
C SER A 15 11.87 26.35 22.23
N VAL A 16 12.48 27.29 21.47
CA VAL A 16 12.46 28.77 21.41
C VAL A 16 13.00 29.28 20.04
N ALA A 17 12.42 30.40 19.57
CA ALA A 17 12.89 31.53 18.74
C ALA A 17 13.82 31.37 17.50
N GLY A 18 13.37 31.98 16.40
CA GLY A 18 14.18 32.45 15.27
C GLY A 18 13.33 33.28 14.32
N THR A 19 13.62 34.58 14.27
CA THR A 19 12.97 35.70 13.59
C THR A 19 12.67 35.53 12.09
N ASP A 20 11.48 36.00 11.73
CA ASP A 20 11.08 36.84 10.59
C ASP A 20 11.52 36.42 9.16
N ASP A 21 10.52 36.09 8.33
CA ASP A 21 10.40 36.81 7.05
C ASP A 21 9.00 36.65 6.45
N GLY A 22 8.47 37.77 6.00
CA GLY A 22 7.07 37.97 5.67
C GLY A 22 6.57 37.20 4.45
N ALA A 23 5.47 36.49 4.64
CA ALA A 23 4.36 36.36 3.67
C ALA A 23 3.25 35.50 4.30
N SER A 24 2.71 35.92 5.45
CA SER A 24 1.44 35.38 5.96
C SER A 24 0.38 36.46 5.93
N VAL A 25 0.17 37.00 4.73
CA VAL A 25 -1.07 37.70 4.40
C VAL A 25 -2.11 36.62 4.10
N LEU A 26 -2.98 36.41 5.09
CA LEU A 26 -4.36 35.96 4.92
C LEU A 26 -4.58 34.61 4.20
N ALA A 27 -4.12 33.51 4.79
CA ALA A 27 -4.87 32.26 4.62
C ALA A 27 -6.13 32.36 5.48
N THR A 28 -7.14 33.10 4.99
CA THR A 28 -8.50 32.89 5.51
C THR A 28 -8.79 31.41 5.34
N SER A 29 -9.03 30.70 6.45
CA SER A 29 -9.91 29.53 6.43
C SER A 29 -11.32 30.03 6.07
N GLY A 30 -11.46 30.49 4.82
CA GLY A 30 -12.65 31.14 4.32
C GLY A 30 -13.76 30.12 4.31
N LYS A 31 -14.77 30.35 5.16
CA LYS A 31 -16.02 29.61 5.09
C LYS A 31 -16.56 29.78 3.66
N ASP A 32 -16.81 28.67 2.96
CA ASP A 32 -17.41 28.75 1.63
C ASP A 32 -18.82 29.34 1.78
N PHE A 33 -19.00 30.55 1.23
CA PHE A 33 -20.28 31.27 1.30
C PHE A 33 -21.23 30.86 0.17
N ARG A 34 -20.75 30.07 -0.79
CA ARG A 34 -21.57 29.55 -1.89
C ARG A 34 -22.63 28.60 -1.32
N VAL A 35 -23.79 28.57 -1.97
CA VAL A 35 -24.82 27.60 -1.63
C VAL A 35 -24.29 26.20 -1.97
N CYS A 36 -24.30 25.29 -1.02
CA CYS A 36 -23.84 23.92 -1.24
C CYS A 36 -24.97 23.06 -1.81
N CYS A 37 -24.75 22.49 -2.99
CA CYS A 37 -25.64 21.56 -3.66
C CYS A 37 -24.98 20.19 -3.78
N THR A 38 -25.79 19.14 -3.86
CA THR A 38 -25.30 17.75 -4.01
C THR A 38 -25.38 17.23 -5.43
N SER A 39 -26.22 17.85 -6.27
CA SER A 39 -26.48 17.43 -7.65
C SER A 39 -26.32 18.60 -8.60
N LYS A 40 -25.24 18.59 -9.39
CA LYS A 40 -25.01 19.54 -10.48
C LYS A 40 -26.13 19.45 -11.51
N ARG A 41 -26.54 18.22 -11.88
CA ARG A 41 -27.63 17.96 -12.84
C ARG A 41 -28.95 18.63 -12.46
N ALA A 42 -29.42 18.42 -11.22
CA ALA A 42 -30.70 18.99 -10.78
C ALA A 42 -30.66 20.53 -10.79
N LEU A 43 -29.51 21.11 -10.47
CA LEU A 43 -29.33 22.55 -10.53
C LEU A 43 -29.25 23.07 -11.98
N THR A 44 -28.60 22.35 -12.89
CA THR A 44 -28.60 22.65 -14.33
C THR A 44 -30.02 22.61 -14.90
N GLU A 45 -30.82 21.60 -14.57
CA GLU A 45 -32.23 21.49 -14.98
C GLU A 45 -33.05 22.69 -14.48
N MET A 46 -32.88 23.07 -13.20
CA MET A 46 -33.54 24.25 -12.63
C MET A 46 -33.07 25.55 -13.29
N LEU A 47 -31.77 25.68 -13.57
CA LEU A 47 -31.20 26.84 -14.24
C LEU A 47 -31.81 26.99 -15.65
N GLU A 48 -32.00 25.90 -16.38
CA GLU A 48 -32.66 25.89 -17.69
C GLU A 48 -34.15 26.33 -17.61
N LEU A 49 -34.86 26.00 -16.51
CA LEU A 49 -36.19 26.56 -16.26
C LEU A 49 -36.13 28.09 -16.07
N CYS A 50 -35.17 28.56 -15.29
CA CYS A 50 -35.00 29.99 -14.99
C CYS A 50 -34.54 30.79 -16.20
N VAL A 51 -33.70 30.23 -17.08
CA VAL A 51 -33.26 30.85 -18.33
C VAL A 51 -34.45 31.19 -19.22
N ARG A 52 -35.50 30.36 -19.25
CA ARG A 52 -36.75 30.67 -19.96
C ARG A 52 -37.46 31.91 -19.42
N LEU A 53 -37.30 32.24 -18.14
CA LEU A 53 -37.82 33.48 -17.56
C LEU A 53 -37.01 34.69 -18.04
N VAL A 54 -35.68 34.55 -18.09
CA VAL A 54 -34.79 35.58 -18.65
C VAL A 54 -35.12 35.83 -20.12
N GLN A 55 -35.38 34.78 -20.89
CA GLN A 55 -35.79 34.87 -22.30
C GLN A 55 -37.07 35.69 -22.51
N LYS A 56 -38.06 35.58 -21.61
CA LYS A 56 -39.29 36.38 -21.66
C LYS A 56 -39.06 37.89 -21.46
N LEU A 57 -37.92 38.31 -20.91
CA LEU A 57 -37.57 39.73 -20.83
C LEU A 57 -37.35 40.35 -22.22
N GLY A 58 -37.02 39.53 -23.23
CA GLY A 58 -36.88 39.98 -24.61
C GLY A 58 -38.18 40.50 -25.24
N ASP A 59 -39.35 40.03 -24.77
CA ASP A 59 -40.65 40.46 -25.29
C ASP A 59 -40.94 41.96 -25.06
N ALA A 60 -40.28 42.55 -24.06
CA ALA A 60 -40.40 43.97 -23.72
C ALA A 60 -39.36 44.86 -24.43
N LEU A 61 -38.47 44.29 -25.25
CA LEU A 61 -37.29 44.97 -25.78
C LEU A 61 -37.38 45.19 -27.31
N PRO A 62 -36.81 46.27 -27.87
CA PRO A 62 -36.82 46.52 -29.31
C PRO A 62 -36.12 45.43 -30.12
N LYS A 63 -36.65 45.16 -31.33
CA LYS A 63 -36.24 44.04 -32.20
C LYS A 63 -34.81 44.15 -32.73
N GLU A 64 -34.21 45.32 -32.66
CA GLU A 64 -32.89 45.61 -33.17
C GLU A 64 -31.78 45.30 -32.16
N ILE A 65 -32.10 45.27 -30.86
CA ILE A 65 -31.12 45.13 -29.77
C ILE A 65 -31.38 43.92 -28.86
N TRP A 66 -32.55 43.29 -28.96
CA TRP A 66 -32.95 42.27 -28.01
C TRP A 66 -32.08 41.02 -28.02
N GLU A 67 -31.64 40.52 -29.18
CA GLU A 67 -30.81 39.30 -29.25
C GLU A 67 -29.48 39.43 -28.48
N PRO A 68 -28.64 40.45 -28.72
CA PRO A 68 -27.39 40.60 -27.99
C PRO A 68 -27.61 40.93 -26.50
N MET A 69 -28.59 41.78 -26.16
CA MET A 69 -28.90 42.06 -24.75
C MET A 69 -29.42 40.83 -24.01
N LEU A 70 -30.21 39.99 -24.67
CA LEU A 70 -30.75 38.78 -24.06
C LEU A 70 -29.67 37.72 -23.87
N ARG A 71 -28.75 37.57 -24.83
CA ARG A 71 -27.57 36.70 -24.69
C ARG A 71 -26.69 37.14 -23.53
N ASP A 72 -26.42 38.44 -23.42
CA ASP A 72 -25.62 39.01 -22.35
C ASP A 72 -26.30 38.86 -20.98
N ALA A 73 -27.60 39.14 -20.89
CA ALA A 73 -28.39 38.94 -19.67
C ALA A 73 -28.42 37.46 -19.25
N GLN A 74 -28.57 36.54 -20.21
CA GLN A 74 -28.55 35.10 -19.94
C GLN A 74 -27.17 34.66 -19.43
N TRP A 75 -26.09 35.04 -20.13
CA TRP A 75 -24.72 34.72 -19.72
C TRP A 75 -24.42 35.26 -18.31
N THR A 76 -24.80 36.51 -18.04
CA THR A 76 -24.58 37.18 -16.74
C THR A 76 -25.35 36.47 -15.64
N PHE A 77 -26.61 36.12 -15.89
CA PHE A 77 -27.44 35.39 -14.95
C PHE A 77 -26.88 34.00 -14.64
N GLU A 78 -26.57 33.21 -15.67
CA GLU A 78 -26.03 31.85 -15.50
C GLU A 78 -24.68 31.88 -14.78
N SER A 79 -23.77 32.77 -15.19
CA SER A 79 -22.45 32.91 -14.58
C SER A 79 -22.56 33.31 -13.11
N ALA A 80 -23.42 34.29 -12.78
CA ALA A 80 -23.64 34.69 -11.40
C ALA A 80 -24.18 33.53 -10.54
N VAL A 81 -25.08 32.71 -11.06
CA VAL A 81 -25.56 31.52 -10.32
C VAL A 81 -24.43 30.50 -10.12
N GLN A 82 -23.67 30.21 -11.17
CA GLN A 82 -22.59 29.21 -11.13
C GLN A 82 -21.44 29.62 -10.18
N GLU A 83 -21.12 30.91 -10.09
CA GLU A 83 -20.10 31.43 -9.17
C GLU A 83 -20.56 31.40 -7.70
N ASN A 84 -21.87 31.46 -7.45
CA ASN A 84 -22.45 31.50 -6.10
C ASN A 84 -22.90 30.13 -5.57
N VAL A 85 -22.62 29.05 -6.30
CA VAL A 85 -22.95 27.67 -5.90
C VAL A 85 -21.70 26.79 -5.89
N SER A 86 -21.66 25.83 -4.97
CA SER A 86 -20.71 24.72 -4.97
C SER A 86 -21.43 23.38 -5.06
N ILE A 87 -20.81 22.39 -5.70
CA ILE A 87 -21.32 21.01 -5.73
C ILE A 87 -20.40 20.15 -4.87
N ASN A 88 -20.92 19.65 -3.74
CA ASN A 88 -20.14 18.90 -2.75
C ASN A 88 -18.84 19.62 -2.33
N GLY A 89 -18.89 20.95 -2.22
CA GLY A 89 -17.75 21.81 -1.87
C GLY A 89 -16.80 22.14 -3.03
N GLN A 90 -17.01 21.58 -4.22
CA GLN A 90 -16.24 21.90 -5.43
C GLN A 90 -16.86 23.09 -6.17
N ALA A 91 -16.03 23.87 -6.85
CA ALA A 91 -16.53 24.92 -7.74
C ALA A 91 -17.33 24.32 -8.91
N TRP A 92 -18.26 25.10 -9.49
CA TRP A 92 -19.11 24.63 -10.58
C TRP A 92 -18.35 23.99 -11.75
N GLN A 93 -17.20 24.56 -12.14
CA GLN A 93 -16.38 24.08 -13.26
C GLN A 93 -15.58 22.79 -12.91
N GLU A 94 -15.21 22.62 -11.65
CA GLU A 94 -14.43 21.47 -11.17
C GLU A 94 -15.31 20.28 -10.81
N ALA A 95 -16.57 20.56 -10.48
CA ALA A 95 -17.54 19.56 -10.14
C ALA A 95 -17.85 18.68 -11.34
N SER A 96 -17.64 17.37 -11.16
CA SER A 96 -17.96 16.37 -12.16
C SER A 96 -19.43 16.46 -12.57
N ASP A 97 -19.66 16.58 -13.87
CA ASP A 97 -20.93 16.23 -14.46
C ASP A 97 -21.00 14.71 -14.41
N ASN A 98 -21.75 14.15 -13.45
CA ASN A 98 -21.93 12.71 -13.24
C ASN A 98 -22.67 12.00 -14.40
N TYR A 99 -22.44 12.45 -15.65
CA TYR A 99 -22.82 11.77 -16.87
C TYR A 99 -21.75 10.76 -17.24
N PHE A 100 -21.82 9.58 -16.63
CA PHE A 100 -21.18 8.42 -17.24
C PHE A 100 -21.81 8.21 -18.61
N LEU A 101 -21.02 8.30 -19.67
CA LEU A 101 -21.49 7.93 -21.00
C LEU A 101 -21.65 6.41 -21.09
N ASP A 102 -22.54 5.95 -21.96
CA ASP A 102 -22.73 4.52 -22.26
C ASP A 102 -21.41 3.86 -22.70
N SER A 103 -20.50 4.63 -23.32
CA SER A 103 -19.14 4.19 -23.66
C SER A 103 -18.28 3.90 -22.44
N ASP A 104 -18.37 4.72 -21.40
CA ASP A 104 -17.55 4.59 -20.19
C ASP A 104 -17.99 3.36 -19.38
N ILE A 105 -19.31 3.12 -19.34
CA ILE A 105 -19.90 1.93 -18.71
C ILE A 105 -19.43 0.67 -19.46
N LYS A 106 -19.50 0.66 -20.80
CA LYS A 106 -19.05 -0.48 -21.60
C LYS A 106 -17.58 -0.83 -21.38
N VAL A 107 -16.70 0.17 -21.35
CA VAL A 107 -15.27 -0.06 -21.08
C VAL A 107 -15.07 -0.67 -19.69
N LEU A 108 -15.83 -0.22 -18.70
CA LEU A 108 -15.77 -0.76 -17.34
C LEU A 108 -16.31 -2.20 -17.28
N GLU A 109 -17.40 -2.49 -17.98
CA GLU A 109 -17.98 -3.83 -18.07
C GLU A 109 -17.01 -4.82 -18.74
N ASP A 110 -16.39 -4.45 -19.85
CA ASP A 110 -15.40 -5.27 -20.55
C ASP A 110 -14.19 -5.60 -19.65
N GLN A 111 -13.70 -4.60 -18.90
CA GLN A 111 -12.62 -4.81 -17.93
C GLN A 111 -13.04 -5.74 -16.78
N PHE A 112 -14.28 -5.59 -16.31
CA PHE A 112 -14.81 -6.44 -15.25
C PHE A 112 -14.94 -7.89 -15.71
N ASP A 113 -15.42 -8.12 -16.92
CA ASP A 113 -15.52 -9.45 -17.53
C ASP A 113 -14.14 -10.10 -17.71
N GLU A 114 -13.13 -9.35 -18.14
CA GLU A 114 -11.74 -9.83 -18.21
C GLU A 114 -11.25 -10.30 -16.84
N ILE A 115 -11.46 -9.50 -15.79
CA ILE A 115 -11.04 -9.82 -14.42
C ILE A 115 -11.81 -11.03 -13.89
N ILE A 116 -13.12 -11.11 -14.11
CA ILE A 116 -13.93 -12.27 -13.70
C ILE A 116 -13.39 -13.53 -14.35
N VAL A 117 -13.13 -13.52 -15.66
CA VAL A 117 -12.63 -14.69 -16.39
C VAL A 117 -11.24 -15.09 -15.91
N ASP A 118 -10.32 -14.14 -15.71
CA ASP A 118 -8.98 -14.42 -15.21
C ASP A 118 -9.03 -15.02 -13.80
N ILE A 119 -9.77 -14.41 -12.88
CA ILE A 119 -9.91 -14.90 -11.50
C ILE A 119 -10.56 -16.28 -11.49
N ALA A 120 -11.67 -16.48 -12.21
CA ALA A 120 -12.33 -17.78 -12.31
C ALA A 120 -11.37 -18.85 -12.86
N THR A 121 -10.57 -18.50 -13.87
CA THR A 121 -9.56 -19.39 -14.45
C THR A 121 -8.46 -19.72 -13.45
N LYS A 122 -7.95 -18.73 -12.72
CA LYS A 122 -6.95 -18.92 -11.65
C LYS A 122 -7.49 -19.81 -10.55
N CYS A 123 -8.68 -19.54 -10.02
CA CYS A 123 -9.35 -20.35 -9.01
C CYS A 123 -9.54 -21.80 -9.46
N LYS A 124 -9.81 -22.04 -10.75
CA LYS A 124 -9.97 -23.39 -11.30
C LYS A 124 -8.64 -24.13 -11.50
N GLN A 125 -7.63 -23.46 -12.05
CA GLN A 125 -6.40 -24.10 -12.52
C GLN A 125 -5.28 -24.13 -11.47
N TYR A 126 -5.08 -23.04 -10.74
CA TYR A 126 -3.91 -22.88 -9.87
C TYR A 126 -3.88 -23.87 -8.71
N PRO A 127 -4.99 -24.18 -8.01
CA PRO A 127 -4.99 -25.20 -6.97
C PRO A 127 -4.49 -26.57 -7.47
N ARG A 128 -4.82 -26.94 -8.71
CA ARG A 128 -4.37 -28.20 -9.34
C ARG A 128 -2.87 -28.17 -9.65
N LYS A 129 -2.37 -27.07 -10.24
CA LYS A 129 -0.94 -26.89 -10.55
C LYS A 129 -0.09 -26.86 -9.28
N ILE A 130 -0.55 -26.14 -8.25
CA ILE A 130 0.11 -26.09 -6.94
C ILE A 130 0.14 -27.48 -6.31
N LEU A 131 -1.00 -28.19 -6.31
CA LEU A 131 -1.09 -29.54 -5.76
C LEU A 131 -0.10 -30.49 -6.45
N GLU A 132 -0.02 -30.45 -7.78
CA GLU A 132 0.94 -31.27 -8.55
C GLU A 132 2.39 -31.00 -8.12
N TYR A 133 2.77 -29.71 -8.02
CA TYR A 133 4.11 -29.31 -7.62
C TYR A 133 4.44 -29.73 -6.18
N VAL A 134 3.51 -29.52 -5.25
CA VAL A 134 3.67 -29.92 -3.84
C VAL A 134 3.81 -31.43 -3.70
N ILE A 135 3.01 -32.22 -4.43
CA ILE A 135 3.14 -33.69 -4.43
C ILE A 135 4.53 -34.11 -4.92
N LYS A 136 5.03 -33.50 -6.01
CA LYS A 136 6.39 -33.78 -6.53
C LYS A 136 7.46 -33.49 -5.47
N ILE A 137 7.38 -32.35 -4.79
CA ILE A 137 8.31 -31.99 -3.71
C ILE A 137 8.25 -32.98 -2.57
N ILE A 138 7.06 -33.34 -2.10
CA ILE A 138 6.90 -34.27 -0.97
C ILE A 138 7.51 -35.63 -1.32
N LYS A 139 7.22 -36.15 -2.52
CA LYS A 139 7.80 -37.42 -3.00
C LYS A 139 9.32 -37.35 -3.11
N ALA A 140 9.88 -36.27 -3.66
CA ALA A 140 11.32 -36.09 -3.78
C ALA A 140 12.00 -36.02 -2.40
N LYS A 141 11.43 -35.26 -1.45
CA LYS A 141 11.94 -35.19 -0.07
C LYS A 141 11.91 -36.55 0.61
N GLN A 142 10.83 -37.30 0.42
CA GLN A 142 10.72 -38.66 0.96
C GLN A 142 11.77 -39.61 0.35
N GLU A 143 12.04 -39.50 -0.95
CA GLU A 143 13.04 -40.33 -1.62
C GLU A 143 14.46 -40.03 -1.16
N ILE A 144 14.81 -38.74 -1.04
CA ILE A 144 16.11 -38.31 -0.47
C ILE A 144 16.27 -38.84 0.96
N LEU A 145 15.21 -38.79 1.77
CA LEU A 145 15.24 -39.31 3.14
C LEU A 145 15.47 -40.82 3.19
N LYS A 146 14.92 -41.59 2.24
CA LYS A 146 15.21 -43.03 2.12
C LYS A 146 16.67 -43.30 1.78
N GLN A 147 17.25 -42.51 0.87
CA GLN A 147 18.67 -42.65 0.48
C GLN A 147 19.63 -42.38 1.64
N TYR A 148 19.23 -41.57 2.61
CA TYR A 148 20.00 -41.32 3.83
C TYR A 148 20.07 -42.54 4.76
N TYR A 149 19.19 -43.54 4.60
CA TYR A 149 19.17 -44.75 5.41
C TYR A 149 19.82 -45.92 4.65
N PRO A 150 20.81 -46.63 5.24
CA PRO A 150 21.09 -46.74 6.66
C PRO A 150 22.03 -45.64 7.17
N VAL A 151 21.62 -45.00 8.26
CA VAL A 151 22.52 -44.14 9.04
C VAL A 151 23.65 -45.03 9.53
N VAL A 152 24.87 -44.81 9.03
CA VAL A 152 26.05 -45.54 9.49
C VAL A 152 26.27 -45.18 10.96
N HIS A 153 25.95 -46.10 11.85
CA HIS A 153 26.25 -45.96 13.27
C HIS A 153 27.76 -46.12 13.47
N SER A 154 28.39 -45.16 14.16
CA SER A 154 29.82 -45.18 14.45
C SER A 154 30.22 -46.45 15.18
N LEU A 155 31.26 -47.11 14.67
CA LEU A 155 31.82 -48.36 15.17
C LEU A 155 32.14 -48.25 16.68
N ASP A 156 31.66 -49.22 17.47
CA ASP A 156 31.98 -49.31 18.91
C ASP A 156 33.51 -49.34 19.10
N LEU A 157 34.03 -48.34 19.83
CA LEU A 157 35.44 -48.24 20.18
C LEU A 157 35.78 -49.36 21.18
N LYS A 158 36.16 -50.54 20.67
CA LYS A 158 36.72 -51.60 21.52
C LYS A 158 38.09 -51.18 22.03
N TYR A 159 38.25 -51.20 23.34
CA TYR A 159 39.51 -50.99 24.03
C TYR A 159 40.50 -52.12 23.70
N ASP A 160 41.74 -51.76 23.36
CA ASP A 160 42.84 -52.68 23.03
C ASP A 160 43.30 -53.42 24.30
N PRO A 161 43.38 -54.76 24.34
CA PRO A 161 43.84 -55.46 25.53
C PRO A 161 45.34 -55.19 25.79
N ASP A 162 45.64 -54.75 27.02
CA ASP A 162 46.97 -54.37 27.49
C ASP A 162 48.04 -55.48 27.32
N PRO A 163 49.13 -55.25 26.56
CA PRO A 163 50.21 -56.20 26.40
C PRO A 163 51.19 -56.15 27.60
N THR A 164 50.74 -56.48 28.80
CA THR A 164 51.62 -56.50 30.00
C THR A 164 51.64 -57.83 30.72
N LYS A 165 51.88 -58.95 30.02
CA LYS A 165 52.38 -60.19 30.65
C LYS A 165 53.28 -60.95 29.67
N ASP A 166 54.54 -60.51 29.55
CA ASP A 166 55.74 -61.34 29.31
C ASP A 166 56.88 -60.52 28.66
N CYS A 167 57.57 -59.69 29.45
CA CYS A 167 58.86 -59.12 29.07
C CYS A 167 59.89 -59.43 30.18
N PRO A 168 60.93 -60.25 29.92
CA PRO A 168 61.96 -60.54 30.91
C PRO A 168 62.82 -59.30 31.19
N GLN A 169 62.98 -58.98 32.47
CA GLN A 169 63.74 -57.84 33.00
C GLN A 169 65.15 -57.74 32.40
N ARG A 170 65.43 -56.68 31.61
CA ARG A 170 66.81 -56.25 31.34
C ARG A 170 67.35 -55.52 32.59
N LYS A 171 68.33 -56.13 33.25
CA LYS A 171 69.08 -55.55 34.37
C LYS A 171 69.87 -54.33 33.88
N TRP A 172 69.61 -53.15 34.47
CA TRP A 172 70.42 -51.95 34.28
C TRP A 172 71.59 -51.96 35.27
N TYR A 173 72.83 -51.81 34.78
CA TYR A 173 74.01 -51.67 35.65
C TYR A 173 74.13 -50.23 36.18
N PRO A 174 74.56 -50.01 37.43
CA PRO A 174 74.71 -48.65 37.98
C PRO A 174 75.93 -47.95 37.39
N LEU A 175 75.71 -46.78 36.77
CA LEU A 175 76.79 -45.86 36.38
C LEU A 175 77.29 -45.10 37.62
N ARG A 176 78.60 -45.13 37.90
CA ARG A 176 79.18 -44.33 39.00
C ARG A 176 79.27 -42.84 38.63
N PRO A 177 78.93 -41.90 39.54
CA PRO A 177 78.97 -40.46 39.26
C PRO A 177 80.39 -39.88 39.22
N LYS A 178 80.67 -38.98 38.27
CA LYS A 178 81.90 -38.17 38.22
C LYS A 178 81.61 -36.81 38.89
N ARG A 179 82.28 -36.54 40.01
CA ARG A 179 82.09 -35.35 40.86
C ARG A 179 82.85 -34.16 40.26
N ILE A 180 82.16 -33.05 40.00
CA ILE A 180 82.79 -31.74 39.76
C ILE A 180 81.98 -30.74 40.58
N GLY A 181 82.56 -30.25 41.68
CA GLY A 181 82.01 -29.16 42.48
C GLY A 181 82.68 -27.85 42.07
N LEU A 182 81.87 -26.86 41.71
CA LEU A 182 82.27 -25.46 41.59
C LEU A 182 82.45 -24.84 42.98
N HIS A 183 83.38 -23.89 43.09
CA HIS A 183 83.10 -22.63 43.78
C HIS A 183 83.99 -21.50 43.24
N THR A 184 83.30 -20.39 42.88
CA THR A 184 83.71 -18.97 42.77
C THR A 184 85.10 -18.63 42.27
#